data_AF-A0A497AP41-F1
#
_entry.id   AF-A0A497AP41-F1
#
_cell.length_a   1.000
_cell.length_b   1.000
_cell.length_c   1.000
_cell.angle_alpha   90.00
_cell.angle_beta   90.00
_cell.angle_gamma   90.00
#
_symmetry.space_group_name_H-M   'P 1'
#
loop_
_entity.id
_entity.type
_entity.pdbx_description
1 polymer ?
#
loop_
_entity_poly.entity_id
_entity_poly.type
_entity_poly.pdbx_seq_one_letter_code
_entity_poly.pdbx_strand_id
1 'polypeptide(L)' 'MQGDTFSFIVRIWHEALDGEGRVAVWRGSIDHVGNGEQAHFDDLDQMLQFIQQQIGLDGRRSPSPASIGAGKA' A
#
# COMPACT_ATOMS: atom_id res chain seq x y z
N MET A 1 -1.16 -26.34 -15.59
CA MET A 1 -1.34 -25.21 -14.65
C MET A 1 -0.47 -24.09 -15.17
N GLN A 2 -1.03 -23.14 -15.92
CA GLN A 2 -0.32 -21.89 -16.21
C GLN A 2 -0.25 -21.16 -14.87
N GLY A 3 0.95 -20.89 -14.37
CA GLY A 3 1.13 -20.28 -13.05
C GLY A 3 0.54 -18.88 -13.07
N ASP A 4 -0.29 -18.56 -12.08
CA ASP A 4 -0.89 -17.23 -11.90
C ASP A 4 0.23 -16.21 -11.66
N THR A 5 0.76 -15.64 -12.75
CA THR A 5 1.83 -14.65 -12.71
C THR A 5 1.20 -13.27 -12.68
N PHE A 6 1.44 -12.55 -11.59
CA PHE A 6 1.00 -11.17 -11.42
C PHE A 6 2.19 -10.24 -11.63
N SER A 7 1.99 -9.19 -12.42
CA SER A 7 3.03 -8.20 -12.71
C SER A 7 2.63 -6.85 -12.13
N PHE A 8 3.56 -6.21 -11.42
CA PHE A 8 3.34 -4.91 -10.81
C PHE A 8 4.46 -3.96 -11.19
N ILE A 9 4.12 -2.68 -11.38
CA ILE A 9 5.08 -1.59 -11.48
C ILE A 9 4.97 -0.77 -10.19
N VAL A 10 6.07 -0.67 -9.44
CA VAL A 10 6.12 0.09 -8.19
C VAL A 10 7.08 1.27 -8.36
N ARG A 11 6.61 2.47 -8.00
CA ARG A 11 7.42 3.69 -7.91
C ARG A 11 7.49 4.11 -6.45
N ILE A 12 8.70 4.27 -5.91
CA ILE A 12 8.94 4.61 -4.49
C ILE A 12 9.86 5.82 -4.43
N TRP A 13 9.53 6.79 -3.58
CA TRP A 13 10.38 7.94 -3.28
C TRP A 13 10.29 8.33 -1.81
N HIS A 14 11.36 8.94 -1.30
CA HIS A 14 11.34 9.57 0.03
C HIS A 14 10.77 10.97 -0.12
N GLU A 15 9.74 11.31 0.65
CA GLU A 15 9.21 12.68 0.64
C GLU A 15 9.85 13.57 1.70
N ALA A 16 10.24 12.99 2.84
CA ALA A 16 10.90 13.70 3.92
C ALA A 16 11.98 12.84 4.58
N LEU A 17 13.09 13.49 4.94
CA LEU A 17 14.06 12.96 5.88
C LEU A 17 13.76 13.55 7.26
N ASP A 18 13.92 12.76 8.32
CA ASP A 18 13.87 13.27 9.68
C ASP A 18 15.11 14.15 9.98
N GLY A 19 15.12 14.80 11.14
CA GLY A 19 16.25 15.64 11.56
C GLY A 19 17.59 14.90 11.72
N GLU A 20 17.58 13.57 11.65
CA GLU A 20 18.75 12.68 11.72
C GLU A 20 19.12 12.09 10.34
N GLY A 21 18.44 12.52 9.27
CA GLY A 21 18.71 12.07 7.90
C GLY A 21 18.14 10.69 7.55
N ARG A 22 17.27 10.12 8.39
CA ARG A 22 16.54 8.88 8.09
C ARG A 22 15.27 9.18 7.29
N VAL A 23 14.79 8.21 6.53
CA VAL A 23 13.52 8.34 5.81
C VAL A 23 12.38 8.46 6.81
N ALA A 24 11.72 9.62 6.83
CA ALA A 24 10.59 9.89 7.73
C ALA A 24 9.26 9.46 7.11
N VAL A 25 9.13 9.58 5.78
CA VAL A 25 7.90 9.25 5.05
C VAL A 25 8.26 8.62 3.71
N TRP A 26 7.75 7.41 3.50
CA TRP A 26 7.74 6.74 2.20
C TRP A 26 6.55 7.25 1.42
N ARG A 27 6.70 7.47 0.12
CA ARG A 27 5.55 7.59 -0.77
C ARG A 27 5.77 6.79 -2.02
N GLY A 28 4.68 6.34 -2.61
CA GLY A 28 4.75 5.57 -3.82
C GLY A 28 3.44 5.43 -4.56
N SER A 29 3.56 4.79 -5.71
CA SER A 29 2.42 4.24 -6.44
C SER A 29 2.72 2.82 -6.88
N ILE A 30 1.67 2.02 -6.97
CA ILE A 30 1.71 0.65 -7.47
C ILE A 30 0.63 0.48 -8.55
N ASP A 31 1.02 -0.07 -9.69
CA ASP A 31 0.13 -0.38 -10.81
C ASP A 31 0.14 -1.89 -11.03
N HIS A 32 -1.03 -2.53 -11.08
CA HIS A 32 -1.16 -3.91 -11.53
C HIS A 32 -1.27 -3.95 -13.06
N VAL A 33 -0.28 -4.54 -13.71
CA VAL A 33 -0.13 -4.51 -15.18
C VAL A 33 -1.26 -5.27 -15.88
N GLY A 34 -1.81 -6.30 -15.23
CA GLY A 34 -2.82 -7.18 -15.84
C GLY A 34 -4.22 -6.58 -15.94
N ASN A 35 -4.64 -5.77 -14.97
CA ASN A 35 -5.98 -5.17 -14.92
C ASN A 35 -5.98 -3.63 -14.97
N GLY A 36 -4.82 -3.00 -14.84
CA GLY A 36 -4.68 -1.54 -14.84
C GLY A 36 -5.09 -0.85 -13.54
N GLU A 37 -5.37 -1.60 -12.47
CA GLU A 37 -5.64 -1.01 -11.16
C GLU A 37 -4.39 -0.36 -10.58
N GLN A 38 -4.57 0.80 -9.96
CA GLN A 38 -3.50 1.61 -9.40
C GLN A 38 -3.87 2.07 -7.99
N ALA A 39 -2.86 2.11 -7.11
CA ALA A 39 -2.97 2.71 -5.78
C ALA A 39 -1.76 3.60 -5.47
N HIS A 40 -1.98 4.61 -4.63
CA HIS A 40 -0.92 5.36 -3.96
C HIS A 40 -0.77 4.86 -2.54
N PHE A 41 0.46 4.93 -2.01
CA PHE A 41 0.74 4.57 -0.63
C PHE A 41 1.70 5.56 0.01
N ASP A 42 1.58 5.74 1.32
CA ASP A 42 2.52 6.49 2.18
C ASP A 42 3.28 5.59 3.17
N ASP A 43 3.04 4.28 3.09
CA ASP A 43 3.70 3.24 3.87
C ASP A 43 3.84 1.97 3.02
N LEU A 44 4.95 1.25 3.20
CA LEU A 44 5.25 0.02 2.46
C LEU A 44 4.25 -1.11 2.82
N ASP A 45 3.63 -1.08 3.99
CA ASP A 45 2.61 -2.06 4.36
C ASP A 45 1.33 -1.91 3.52
N GLN A 46 0.97 -0.69 3.11
CA GLN A 46 -0.18 -0.46 2.21
C GLN A 46 0.09 -1.05 0.82
N MET A 47 1.32 -0.94 0.32
CA MET A 47 1.74 -1.60 -0.93
C MET A 47 1.61 -3.13 -0.82
N LEU A 48 2.04 -3.71 0.31
CA LEU A 48 1.90 -5.16 0.55
C LEU A 48 0.44 -5.60 0.64
N GLN A 49 -0.45 -4.79 1.23
CA GLN A 49 -1.89 -5.05 1.27
C GLN A 49 -2.51 -5.04 -0.12
N PHE A 50 -2.13 -4.08 -0.97
CA PHE A 50 -2.58 -4.03 -2.36
C PHE A 50 -2.21 -5.32 -3.11
N ILE A 51 -0.94 -5.76 -3.01
CA ILE A 51 -0.49 -6.99 -3.66
C ILE A 51 -1.30 -8.20 -3.16
N GLN A 52 -1.50 -8.33 -1.85
CA GLN A 52 -2.27 -9.43 -1.25
C GLN A 52 -3.70 -9.50 -1.78
N GLN A 53 -4.38 -8.34 -1.90
CA GLN A 53 -5.73 -8.25 -2.47
C GLN A 53 -5.79 -8.69 -3.93
N GLN A 54 -4.81 -8.30 -4.75
CA GLN A 54 -4.80 -8.65 -6.17
C GLN A 54 -4.55 -10.15 -6.42
N ILE A 55 -3.81 -10.81 -5.53
CA ILE A 55 -3.46 -12.23 -5.67
C ILE A 55 -4.35 -13.15 -4.81
N GLY A 56 -5.40 -12.60 -4.16
CA GLY A 56 -6.35 -13.37 -3.36
C GLY A 56 -5.76 -13.95 -2.07
N LEU A 57 -4.68 -13.37 -1.55
CA LEU A 57 -4.03 -13.76 -0.28
C LEU A 57 -4.54 -12.98 0.93
N ASP A 58 -5.48 -12.07 0.72
CA ASP A 58 -6.30 -11.42 1.72
C ASP A 58 -7.19 -12.45 2.43
N GLY A 59 -6.57 -13.20 3.35
CA GLY A 59 -7.26 -14.02 4.31
C GLY A 59 -8.19 -13.14 5.14
N ARG A 60 -9.46 -13.02 4.73
CA ARG A 60 -10.63 -12.59 5.51
C ARG A 60 -10.27 -11.69 6.71
N ARG A 61 -9.87 -10.43 6.47
CA ARG A 61 -9.76 -9.42 7.52
C ARG A 61 -10.92 -8.44 7.42
N SER A 62 -11.74 -8.46 8.47
CA SER A 62 -12.86 -7.55 8.72
C SER A 62 -12.47 -6.08 8.56
N PRO A 63 -13.39 -5.19 8.16
CA PRO A 63 -13.11 -3.76 8.10
C PRO A 63 -12.69 -3.25 9.48
N SER A 64 -11.49 -2.68 9.56
CA SER A 64 -11.05 -1.94 10.74
C SER A 64 -11.96 -0.71 10.90
N PRO A 65 -12.54 -0.45 12.08
CA PRO A 65 -13.42 0.69 12.26
C PRO A 65 -12.63 1.98 12.10
N ALA A 66 -13.17 2.86 11.27
CA ALA A 66 -12.74 4.23 11.08
C ALA A 66 -12.31 4.87 12.40
N SER A 67 -11.23 5.65 12.33
CA SER A 67 -10.83 6.63 13.33
C SER A 67 -12.04 7.51 13.69
N ILE A 68 -12.75 7.14 14.74
CA ILE A 68 -13.75 8.00 15.37
C ILE A 68 -12.97 9.17 15.95
N GLY A 69 -13.20 10.34 15.37
CA GLY A 69 -12.64 11.60 15.84
C GLY A 69 -12.88 11.75 17.33
N ALA A 70 -11.78 11.89 18.08
CA ALA A 70 -11.80 12.26 19.47
C ALA A 70 -12.54 13.61 19.60
N GLY A 71 -13.53 13.61 20.49
CA GLY A 71 -14.43 14.72 20.71
C GLY A 71 -13.72 15.99 21.18
N LYS A 72 -14.19 17.10 20.61
CA LYS A 72 -14.62 18.33 21.30
C LYS A 72 -14.26 18.40 22.79
N ALA A 73 -13.35 19.31 23.13
CA ALA A 73 -13.34 20.04 24.39
C ALA A 73 -13.71 21.50 24.07
#